data_AF-A0A4Z0NKW3-F1
#
_entry.id   AF-A0A4Z0NKW3-F1
#
_cell.length_a   1.000
_cell.length_b   1.000
_cell.length_c   1.000
_cell.angle_alpha   90.00
_cell.angle_beta   90.00
_cell.angle_gamma   90.00
#
_symmetry.space_group_name_H-M   'P 1'
#
loop_
_entity.id
_entity.type
_entity.pdbx_description
1 polymer ?
#
loop_
_entity_poly.entity_id
_entity_poly.type
_entity_poly.pdbx_seq_one_letter_code
_entity_poly.pdbx_strand_id
1 'polypeptide(L)' 'MTDPAETPDPTTPHAGSTDPGDEEAFHIPDDLALALTEFAAVEQRSRGEAICLILRDYLRAKGYLKGPPQVV' A
#
# COMPACT_ATOMS: atom_id res chain seq x y z
N MET A 1 41.22 35.54 11.61
CA MET A 1 40.01 35.27 12.39
C MET A 1 39.03 34.65 11.42
N THR A 2 38.91 33.33 11.44
CA THR A 2 38.05 32.57 10.52
C THR A 2 37.08 31.76 11.36
N ASP A 3 35.84 31.89 10.93
CA ASP A 3 34.54 31.48 11.47
C ASP A 3 34.44 29.98 11.82
N PRO A 4 33.67 29.58 12.86
CA PRO A 4 33.53 28.18 13.27
C PRO A 4 32.69 27.39 12.25
N ALA A 5 33.09 26.13 12.02
CA ALA A 5 32.32 25.19 11.21
C ALA A 5 30.93 24.96 11.82
N GLU A 6 29.93 25.58 11.22
CA GLU A 6 28.51 25.31 11.45
C GLU A 6 28.23 23.87 11.01
N THR A 7 28.03 22.99 11.98
CA THR A 7 27.50 21.65 11.76
C THR A 7 26.01 21.82 11.46
N PRO A 8 25.49 21.42 10.29
CA PRO A 8 24.06 21.52 10.04
C PRO A 8 23.32 20.56 10.98
N ASP A 9 22.55 21.14 11.88
CA ASP A 9 21.58 20.49 12.75
C ASP A 9 20.53 19.76 11.88
N PRO A 10 20.16 18.49 12.14
CA PRO A 10 19.17 17.78 11.32
C PRO A 10 17.73 18.22 11.59
N THR A 11 17.51 19.33 12.29
CA THR A 11 16.21 19.75 12.80
C THR A 11 15.73 21.06 12.17
N THR A 12 15.46 21.07 10.86
CA THR A 12 14.49 22.01 10.26
C THR A 12 14.01 21.48 8.89
N PRO A 13 12.72 21.72 8.56
CA PRO A 13 11.95 20.87 7.66
C PRO A 13 12.34 21.12 6.20
N HIS A 14 12.87 20.08 5.54
CA HIS A 14 12.97 20.08 4.09
C HIS A 14 11.56 19.91 3.49
N ALA A 15 10.87 21.04 3.38
CA ALA A 15 9.94 21.26 2.27
C ALA A 15 10.78 21.21 0.99
N GLY A 16 10.90 20.02 0.42
CA GLY A 16 11.78 19.71 -0.69
C GLY A 16 11.38 18.40 -1.35
N SER A 17 10.14 18.39 -1.86
CA SER A 17 9.79 17.71 -3.11
C SER A 17 10.26 16.27 -3.27
N THR A 18 9.73 15.37 -2.45
CA THR A 18 9.31 14.10 -3.04
C THR A 18 7.98 14.39 -3.69
N ASP A 19 7.91 14.34 -5.02
CA ASP A 19 6.66 14.01 -5.68
C ASP A 19 6.65 12.48 -5.77
N PRO A 20 6.10 11.74 -4.79
CA PRO A 20 5.82 10.34 -4.98
C PRO A 20 4.54 10.31 -5.81
N GLY A 21 4.69 10.44 -7.13
CA GLY A 21 3.58 10.64 -8.06
C GLY A 21 2.34 9.89 -7.61
N ASP A 22 1.29 10.65 -7.29
CA ASP A 22 -0.03 10.21 -6.85
C ASP A 22 -0.09 8.71 -6.58
N GLU A 23 0.30 8.27 -5.38
CA GLU A 23 -0.18 6.99 -4.89
C GLU A 23 -1.69 7.18 -4.72
N GLU A 24 -2.41 7.04 -5.83
CA GLU A 24 -3.84 7.24 -5.94
C GLU A 24 -4.45 6.11 -5.13
N ALA A 25 -4.54 6.36 -3.82
CA ALA A 25 -5.10 5.44 -2.87
C ALA A 25 -6.50 5.13 -3.39
N PHE A 26 -6.71 3.89 -3.82
CA PHE A 26 -8.00 3.48 -4.35
C PHE A 26 -9.08 3.87 -3.36
N HIS A 27 -9.99 4.73 -3.78
CA HIS A 27 -11.15 5.08 -2.98
C HIS A 27 -12.08 3.86 -2.94
N ILE A 28 -12.00 3.13 -1.84
CA ILE A 28 -12.87 2.00 -1.54
C ILE A 28 -14.08 2.55 -0.78
N PRO A 29 -15.32 2.29 -1.22
CA PRO A 29 -16.53 2.62 -0.47
C PRO A 29 -16.48 2.08 0.97
N ASP A 30 -17.02 2.84 1.93
CA ASP A 30 -16.88 2.52 3.37
C ASP A 30 -17.45 1.14 3.73
N ASP A 31 -18.56 0.75 3.11
CA ASP A 31 -19.17 -0.57 3.28
C ASP A 31 -18.24 -1.68 2.79
N LEU A 32 -17.57 -1.48 1.65
CA LEU A 32 -16.59 -2.42 1.12
C LEU A 32 -15.30 -2.44 1.96
N ALA A 33 -14.87 -1.29 2.48
CA ALA A 33 -13.71 -1.20 3.37
C ALA A 33 -13.96 -1.94 4.70
N LEU A 34 -15.18 -1.84 5.24
CA LEU A 34 -15.60 -2.57 6.43
C LEU A 34 -15.62 -4.08 6.18
N ALA A 35 -16.26 -4.52 5.10
CA ALA A 35 -16.29 -5.93 4.71
C ALA A 35 -14.89 -6.51 4.45
N LEU A 36 -14.01 -5.75 3.80
CA LEU A 36 -12.61 -6.14 3.58
C LEU A 36 -11.83 -6.28 4.89
N THR A 37 -12.11 -5.42 5.87
CA THR A 37 -11.46 -5.47 7.18
C THR A 37 -11.90 -6.71 7.96
N GLU A 38 -13.21 -7.02 7.94
CA GLU A 38 -13.75 -8.23 8.57
C GLU A 38 -13.20 -9.51 7.91
N PHE A 39 -13.21 -9.56 6.58
CA PHE A 39 -12.66 -10.68 5.83
C PHE A 39 -11.17 -10.90 6.14
N ALA A 40 -10.37 -9.83 6.14
CA ALA A 40 -8.95 -9.90 6.47
C ALA A 40 -8.72 -10.44 7.91
N ALA A 41 -9.57 -10.04 8.86
CA ALA A 41 -9.50 -10.53 10.23
C ALA A 41 -9.83 -12.03 10.34
N VAL A 42 -10.87 -12.51 9.65
CA VAL A 42 -11.27 -13.93 9.64
C VAL A 42 -10.18 -14.81 9.00
N GLU A 43 -9.60 -14.35 7.89
CA GLU A 43 -8.55 -15.06 7.16
C GLU A 43 -7.15 -14.92 7.80
N GLN A 44 -7.03 -14.15 8.89
CA GLN A 44 -5.76 -13.81 9.56
C GLN A 44 -4.72 -13.20 8.60
N ARG A 45 -5.19 -12.29 7.74
CA ARG A 45 -4.38 -11.59 6.73
C ARG A 45 -4.37 -10.09 6.96
N SER A 46 -3.39 -9.40 6.41
CA SER A 46 -3.46 -7.96 6.25
C SER A 46 -4.53 -7.57 5.24
N ARG A 47 -5.04 -6.33 5.34
CA ARG A 47 -6.01 -5.78 4.38
C ARG A 47 -5.48 -5.81 2.95
N GLY A 48 -4.20 -5.51 2.74
CA GLY A 48 -3.56 -5.56 1.43
C GLY A 48 -3.49 -6.97 0.85
N GLU A 49 -3.13 -7.97 1.66
CA GLU A 49 -3.12 -9.37 1.23
C GLU A 49 -4.51 -9.89 0.87
N ALA A 50 -5.53 -9.49 1.64
CA ALA A 50 -6.93 -9.79 1.33
C ALA A 50 -7.35 -9.22 -0.03
N ILE A 51 -7.03 -7.95 -0.30
CA ILE A 51 -7.31 -7.31 -1.60
C ILE A 51 -6.62 -8.07 -2.74
N CYS A 52 -5.33 -8.39 -2.58
CA CYS A 52 -4.57 -9.13 -3.59
C CYS A 52 -5.13 -10.54 -3.84
N LEU A 53 -5.61 -11.22 -2.79
CA LEU A 53 -6.25 -12.52 -2.90
C LEU A 53 -7.55 -12.43 -3.71
N ILE A 54 -8.45 -11.52 -3.32
CA ILE A 54 -9.73 -11.31 -3.99
C ILE A 54 -9.52 -10.95 -5.46
N LEU A 55 -8.60 -10.02 -5.76
CA LEU A 55 -8.32 -9.58 -7.12
C LEU A 55 -7.78 -10.72 -7.98
N ARG A 56 -6.86 -11.52 -7.45
CA ARG A 56 -6.29 -12.68 -8.14
C ARG A 56 -7.35 -13.73 -8.46
N ASP A 57 -8.23 -14.03 -7.52
CA ASP A 57 -9.30 -15.01 -7.73
C ASP A 57 -10.34 -14.50 -8.74
N TYR A 58 -10.70 -13.21 -8.68
CA TYR A 58 -11.54 -12.58 -9.68
C TYR A 58 -10.93 -12.66 -11.09
N LEU A 59 -9.64 -12.31 -11.24
CA LEU A 59 -8.96 -12.33 -12.53
C LEU A 59 -8.83 -13.76 -13.10
N ARG A 60 -8.63 -14.76 -12.24
CA ARG A 60 -8.69 -16.17 -12.66
C ARG A 60 -10.07 -16.59 -13.12
N ALA A 61 -11.12 -16.25 -12.36
CA ALA A 61 -12.50 -16.57 -12.70
C ALA A 61 -12.91 -15.94 -14.05
N LYS A 62 -12.37 -14.77 -14.37
CA LYS A 62 -12.57 -14.09 -15.67
C LYS A 62 -11.63 -14.58 -16.79
N GLY A 63 -10.70 -15.48 -16.49
CA GLY A 63 -9.76 -16.03 -17.47
C GLY A 63 -8.61 -15.10 -17.85
N TYR A 64 -8.42 -13.99 -17.13
CA TYR A 64 -7.30 -13.07 -17.33
C TYR A 64 -5.97 -13.64 -16.82
N LEU A 65 -6.03 -14.47 -15.77
CA LEU A 65 -4.86 -15.19 -15.24
C LEU A 65 -4.92 -16.67 -15.65
N LYS A 66 -3.88 -17.15 -16.33
CA LYS A 66 -3.70 -18.56 -16.70
C LYS A 66 -2.66 -19.21 -15.78
N GLY A 67 -2.97 -20.41 -15.29
CA GLY A 67 -2.07 -21.22 -14.47
C GLY A 67 -2.62 -21.51 -13.05
N PRO A 68 -2.17 -22.61 -12.42
CA PRO A 68 -2.67 -23.03 -11.11
C PRO A 68 -2.32 -22.01 -10.01
N PRO A 69 -3.07 -21.98 -8.90
CA PRO A 69 -2.68 -21.20 -7.72
C PRO A 69 -1.27 -21.58 -7.27
N GLN A 70 -0.33 -20.65 -7.40
CA GLN A 70 0.94 -20.76 -6.71
C GLN A 70 0.67 -20.53 -5.22
N VAL A 71 0.81 -21.60 -4.45
CA VAL A 71 0.85 -21.56 -3.00
C VAL A 71 2.23 -20.97 -2.67
N VAL A 72 2.23 -19.72 -2.19
CA VAL A 72 3.41 -19.08 -1.61
C VAL A 72 3.22 -19.09 -0.10
#